data_AF-A0A0Q6UIF0-F1
#
_entry.id   AF-A0A0Q6UIF0-F1
#
_cell.length_a   1.000
_cell.length_b   1.000
_cell.length_c   1.000
_cell.angle_alpha   90.00
_cell.angle_beta   90.00
_cell.angle_gamma   90.00
#
_symmetry.space_group_name_H-M   'P 1'
#
loop_
_entity.id
_entity.type
_entity.pdbx_description
1 polymer ?
#
loop_
_entity_poly.entity_id
_entity_poly.type
_entity_poly.pdbx_seq_one_letter_code
_entity_poly.pdbx_strand_id
1 'polypeptide(L)'
;MVDPDHAWAVEVVGACDPVFRAADVGFVHQVGYGDEHRRTVVSLLWEADPTRFADRYPESGIIESYGADQWPGVHCVDFWVYVEPEAGRCRLSVEGWNLPELFLELRGIGAVDGANLADTFARILGVTSPRVTQTHQPGRVE
;
A
#
# COMPACT_ATOMS: atom_id res chain seq x y z
N MET A 1 -8.59 19.67 7.01
CA MET A 1 -7.16 19.42 7.29
C MET A 1 -7.08 18.25 8.24
N VAL A 2 -6.48 17.16 7.79
CA VAL A 2 -6.10 16.04 8.65
C VAL A 2 -4.68 16.28 9.17
N ASP A 3 -4.31 15.65 10.28
CA ASP A 3 -2.95 15.74 10.84
C ASP A 3 -2.37 14.32 11.00
N PRO A 4 -1.90 13.69 9.90
CA PRO A 4 -1.41 12.33 9.92
C PRO A 4 -0.04 12.30 10.59
N ASP A 5 -0.02 11.80 11.82
CA ASP A 5 1.19 11.67 12.63
C ASP A 5 1.76 10.24 12.58
N HIS A 6 2.79 9.99 13.38
CA HIS A 6 3.39 8.67 13.48
C HIS A 6 2.40 7.58 13.96
N ALA A 7 1.49 7.91 14.89
CA ALA A 7 0.53 6.95 15.39
C ALA A 7 -0.46 6.55 14.28
N TRP A 8 -0.92 7.52 13.48
CA TRP A 8 -1.71 7.27 12.29
C TRP A 8 -0.97 6.33 11.33
N ALA A 9 0.31 6.57 11.04
CA ALA A 9 1.09 5.71 10.15
C ALA A 9 1.22 4.28 10.68
N VAL A 10 1.44 4.10 12.00
CA VAL A 10 1.52 2.76 12.61
C VAL A 10 0.22 1.98 12.41
N GLU A 11 -0.94 2.62 12.59
CA GLU A 11 -2.23 1.96 12.37
C GLU A 11 -2.47 1.63 10.89
N VAL A 12 -2.15 2.56 9.98
CA VAL A 12 -2.30 2.35 8.54
C VAL A 12 -1.41 1.22 8.05
N VAL A 13 -0.14 1.24 8.45
CA VAL A 13 0.83 0.18 8.14
C VAL A 13 0.36 -1.15 8.71
N GLY A 14 -0.07 -1.18 9.98
CA GLY A 14 -0.58 -2.39 10.62
C GLY A 14 -1.77 -3.01 9.89
N ALA A 15 -2.63 -2.20 9.27
CA ALA A 15 -3.75 -2.67 8.48
C ALA A 15 -3.34 -3.15 7.07
N CYS A 16 -2.38 -2.48 6.42
CA CYS A 16 -1.95 -2.79 5.05
C CYS A 16 -0.96 -3.95 4.97
N ASP A 17 -0.06 -4.07 5.94
CA ASP A 17 1.00 -5.08 5.96
C ASP A 17 0.49 -6.53 5.74
N PRO A 18 -0.62 -6.99 6.34
CA PRO A 18 -1.16 -8.32 6.06
C PRO A 18 -1.54 -8.53 4.59
N VAL A 19 -2.02 -7.49 3.90
CA VAL A 19 -2.36 -7.52 2.46
C VAL A 19 -1.09 -7.71 1.63
N PHE A 20 -0.06 -6.89 1.90
CA PHE A 20 1.22 -6.98 1.21
C PHE A 20 1.94 -8.32 1.48
N ARG A 21 1.86 -8.85 2.71
CA ARG A 21 2.36 -10.21 3.01
C ARG A 21 1.60 -11.29 2.26
N ALA A 22 0.28 -11.17 2.12
CA ALA A 22 -0.54 -12.14 1.40
C ALA A 22 -0.23 -12.18 -0.12
N ALA A 23 0.32 -11.10 -0.69
CA ALA A 23 0.80 -11.08 -2.06
C ALA A 23 2.05 -11.95 -2.27
N ASP A 24 2.83 -12.21 -1.21
CA ASP A 24 4.01 -13.08 -1.17
C ASP A 24 5.12 -12.74 -2.19
N VAL A 25 5.35 -11.44 -2.40
CA VAL A 25 6.38 -10.92 -3.34
C VAL A 25 7.50 -10.15 -2.62
N GLY A 26 7.69 -10.43 -1.33
CA GLY A 26 8.84 -9.91 -0.57
C GLY A 26 8.73 -8.45 -0.14
N PHE A 27 7.51 -7.92 0.02
CA PHE A 27 7.31 -6.53 0.39
C PHE A 27 7.99 -6.12 1.71
N VAL A 28 8.66 -4.97 1.69
CA VAL A 28 9.10 -4.21 2.87
C VAL A 28 8.46 -2.83 2.83
N HIS A 29 8.31 -2.16 3.98
CA HIS A 29 7.70 -0.84 4.04
C HIS A 29 8.61 0.24 4.63
N GLN A 30 8.32 1.49 4.27
CA GLN A 30 8.96 2.67 4.81
C GLN A 30 7.91 3.76 5.07
N VAL A 31 8.17 4.61 6.06
CA VAL A 31 7.35 5.79 6.37
C VAL A 31 8.16 7.05 6.10
N GLY A 32 7.64 7.89 5.21
CA GLY A 32 8.22 9.18 4.87
C GLY A 32 7.62 10.31 5.71
N TYR A 33 8.49 11.11 6.31
CA TYR A 33 8.10 12.26 7.14
C TYR A 33 8.49 13.57 6.46
N GLY A 34 7.64 14.58 6.62
CA GLY A 34 7.88 15.92 6.07
C GLY A 34 8.85 16.77 6.91
N ASP A 35 9.23 16.28 8.08
CA ASP A 35 10.10 16.96 9.03
C ASP A 35 11.05 15.98 9.76
N GLU A 36 12.19 16.49 10.23
CA GLU A 36 13.20 15.71 10.96
C GLU A 36 12.68 15.16 12.30
N HIS A 37 11.63 15.77 12.85
CA HIS A 37 11.02 15.37 14.11
C HIS A 37 9.95 14.30 13.96
N ARG A 38 9.73 13.80 12.73
CA ARG A 38 8.75 12.77 12.40
C ARG A 38 7.33 13.11 12.87
N ARG A 39 6.97 14.40 12.87
CA ARG A 39 5.65 14.86 13.34
C ARG A 39 4.59 14.69 12.27
N THR A 40 4.96 14.98 11.01
CA THR A 40 4.02 14.92 9.88
C THR A 40 4.41 13.79 8.93
N VAL A 41 3.48 12.88 8.66
CA VAL A 41 3.63 11.84 7.65
C VAL A 41 3.25 12.41 6.29
N VAL A 42 4.15 12.29 5.32
CA VAL A 42 3.94 12.77 3.94
C VAL A 42 3.87 11.64 2.93
N SER A 43 4.40 10.47 3.27
CA SER A 43 4.26 9.29 2.43
C SER A 43 4.37 7.98 3.20
N LEU A 44 3.79 6.93 2.62
CA LEU A 44 4.05 5.53 2.95
C LEU A 44 4.51 4.83 1.67
N LEU A 45 5.43 3.88 1.79
CA LEU A 45 5.99 3.12 0.68
C LEU A 45 6.01 1.64 1.04
N TRP A 46 5.62 0.79 0.09
CA TRP A 46 5.94 -0.64 0.09
C TRP A 46 6.75 -1.01 -1.15
N GLU A 47 7.86 -1.71 -0.97
CA GLU A 47 8.80 -2.10 -2.03
C GLU A 47 8.74 -3.63 -2.20
N ALA A 48 8.34 -4.12 -3.37
CA ALA A 48 8.37 -5.55 -3.69
C ALA A 48 9.70 -5.96 -4.33
N ASP A 49 10.06 -7.24 -4.17
CA ASP A 49 11.09 -7.87 -4.98
C ASP A 49 10.62 -7.91 -6.45
N PRO A 50 11.37 -7.33 -7.39
CA PRO A 50 10.89 -7.15 -8.75
C PRO A 50 10.71 -8.49 -9.46
N THR A 51 11.61 -9.45 -9.25
CA THR A 51 11.54 -10.76 -9.93
C THR A 51 10.31 -11.53 -9.46
N ARG A 52 10.11 -11.63 -8.14
CA ARG A 52 8.93 -12.29 -7.56
C ARG A 52 7.64 -11.59 -7.97
N PHE A 53 7.65 -10.27 -8.04
CA PHE A 53 6.51 -9.48 -8.46
C PHE A 53 6.11 -9.79 -9.90
N ALA A 54 7.06 -9.76 -10.83
CA ALA A 54 6.82 -10.06 -12.24
C ALA A 54 6.35 -11.50 -12.45
N ASP A 55 6.91 -12.46 -11.71
CA ASP A 55 6.47 -13.87 -11.74
C ASP A 55 5.03 -14.03 -11.24
N ARG A 56 4.65 -13.28 -10.19
CA ARG A 56 3.33 -13.37 -9.55
C ARG A 56 2.24 -12.64 -10.34
N TYR A 57 2.59 -11.54 -11.00
CA TYR A 57 1.72 -10.64 -11.75
C TYR A 57 2.25 -10.42 -13.18
N PRO A 58 2.30 -11.47 -14.02
CA PRO A 58 2.80 -11.36 -15.39
C PRO A 58 1.98 -10.39 -16.26
N GLU A 59 0.72 -10.14 -15.90
CA GLU A 59 -0.16 -9.18 -16.56
C GLU A 59 0.07 -7.72 -16.16
N SER A 60 0.96 -7.45 -15.19
CA SER A 60 1.22 -6.09 -14.71
C SER A 60 1.89 -5.19 -15.75
N GLY A 61 2.57 -5.77 -16.74
CA GLY A 61 3.35 -5.03 -17.74
C GLY A 61 4.60 -4.37 -17.15
N ILE A 62 5.04 -4.79 -15.96
CA ILE A 62 6.12 -4.14 -15.22
C ILE A 62 7.46 -4.25 -15.94
N ILE A 63 7.73 -5.38 -16.59
CA ILE A 63 8.97 -5.61 -17.36
C ILE A 63 9.02 -4.68 -18.57
N GLU A 64 7.91 -4.56 -19.30
CA GLU A 64 7.79 -3.69 -20.46
C GLU A 64 7.94 -2.21 -20.08
N SER A 65 7.43 -1.84 -18.90
CA SER A 65 7.46 -0.48 -18.38
C SER A 65 8.87 0.00 -18.01
N TYR A 66 9.64 -0.85 -17.32
CA TYR A 66 11.06 -0.57 -17.04
C TYR A 66 11.93 -0.69 -18.30
N GLY A 67 11.55 -1.58 -19.23
CA GLY A 67 12.25 -1.80 -20.49
C GLY A 67 13.55 -2.60 -20.33
N ALA A 68 14.08 -3.07 -21.46
CA ALA A 68 15.26 -3.95 -21.51
C ALA A 68 16.56 -3.30 -21.01
N ASP A 69 16.61 -1.96 -20.93
CA ASP A 69 17.78 -1.22 -20.45
C ASP A 69 17.88 -1.23 -18.91
N GLN A 70 16.75 -1.34 -18.21
CA GLN A 70 16.69 -1.35 -16.75
C GLN A 70 16.41 -2.74 -16.19
N TRP A 71 15.62 -3.56 -16.88
CA TRP A 71 15.34 -4.92 -16.47
C TRP A 71 16.44 -5.90 -16.94
N PRO A 72 16.98 -6.78 -16.09
CA PRO A 72 16.55 -7.16 -14.73
C PRO A 72 17.26 -6.41 -13.59
N GLY A 73 17.93 -5.28 -13.87
CA GLY A 73 18.68 -4.48 -12.88
C GLY A 73 17.83 -3.63 -11.92
N VAL A 74 16.51 -3.64 -12.05
CA VAL A 74 15.57 -2.99 -11.12
C VAL A 74 15.73 -3.60 -9.73
N HIS A 75 15.69 -2.75 -8.69
CA HIS A 75 15.91 -3.18 -7.30
C HIS A 75 14.61 -3.40 -6.52
N CYS A 76 13.54 -2.68 -6.84
CA CYS A 76 12.24 -2.79 -6.21
C CYS A 76 11.11 -2.39 -7.18
N VAL A 77 9.88 -2.80 -6.85
CA VAL A 77 8.65 -2.22 -7.41
C VAL A 77 7.94 -1.46 -6.30
N ASP A 78 7.76 -0.16 -6.50
CA ASP A 78 7.30 0.75 -5.45
C ASP A 78 5.80 0.96 -5.44
N PHE A 79 5.18 0.81 -4.27
CA PHE A 79 3.79 1.16 -3.99
C PHE A 79 3.76 2.38 -3.06
N TRP A 80 3.58 3.55 -3.66
CA TRP A 80 3.55 4.83 -2.95
C TRP A 80 2.13 5.20 -2.53
N VAL A 81 2.02 5.70 -1.30
CA VAL A 81 0.89 6.49 -0.80
C VAL A 81 1.41 7.88 -0.48
N TYR A 82 1.13 8.86 -1.32
CA TYR A 82 1.43 10.26 -1.05
C TYR A 82 0.29 10.88 -0.25
N VAL A 83 0.60 11.41 0.93
CA VAL A 83 -0.39 12.00 1.83
C VAL A 83 -0.51 13.48 1.52
N GLU A 84 -1.74 13.96 1.33
CA GLU A 84 -2.05 15.38 1.07
C GLU A 84 -2.94 15.91 2.22
N PRO A 85 -2.36 16.25 3.40
CA PRO A 85 -3.15 16.56 4.61
C PRO A 85 -4.09 17.75 4.46
N GLU A 86 -3.66 18.76 3.70
CA GLU A 86 -4.45 19.97 3.43
C GLU A 86 -5.71 19.65 2.61
N ALA A 87 -5.55 18.77 1.61
CA ALA A 87 -6.65 18.30 0.76
C ALA A 87 -7.49 17.18 1.42
N GLY A 88 -7.04 16.64 2.57
CA GLY A 88 -7.75 15.57 3.27
C GLY A 88 -7.84 14.28 2.47
N ARG A 89 -6.80 13.95 1.71
CA ARG A 89 -6.75 12.77 0.84
C ARG A 89 -5.33 12.20 0.73
N CYS A 90 -5.21 11.01 0.16
CA CYS A 90 -3.95 10.48 -0.33
C CYS A 90 -4.07 10.07 -1.79
N ARG A 91 -2.91 10.03 -2.47
CA ARG A 91 -2.75 9.57 -3.84
C ARG A 91 -1.93 8.30 -3.83
N LEU A 92 -2.45 7.24 -4.46
CA LEU A 92 -1.79 5.96 -4.60
C LEU A 92 -1.14 5.91 -5.99
N SER A 93 0.11 5.47 -6.02
CA SER A 93 0.88 5.32 -7.25
C SER A 93 1.69 4.04 -7.14
N VAL A 94 1.65 3.21 -8.19
CA VAL A 94 2.52 2.04 -8.28
C VAL A 94 3.51 2.28 -9.40
N GLU A 95 4.80 2.26 -9.08
CA GLU A 95 5.83 2.50 -10.08
C GLU A 95 5.81 1.41 -11.14
N GLY A 96 5.90 1.84 -12.40
CA GLY A 96 5.98 0.95 -13.55
C GLY A 96 4.70 0.17 -13.88
N TRP A 97 3.72 0.07 -12.98
CA TRP A 97 2.43 -0.55 -13.28
C TRP A 97 1.44 0.50 -13.78
N ASN A 98 0.91 0.32 -15.00
CA ASN A 98 -0.08 1.20 -15.65
C ASN A 98 -1.47 1.19 -14.98
N LEU A 99 -1.53 1.46 -13.68
CA LEU A 99 -2.76 1.69 -12.95
C LEU A 99 -3.18 3.16 -13.12
N PRO A 100 -4.49 3.46 -13.15
CA PRO A 100 -4.94 4.84 -13.03
C PRO A 100 -4.47 5.42 -11.69
N GLU A 101 -4.23 6.73 -11.63
CA GLU A 101 -4.03 7.39 -10.35
C GLU A 101 -5.29 7.22 -9.49
N LEU A 102 -5.10 6.69 -8.28
CA LEU A 102 -6.19 6.48 -7.33
C LEU A 102 -6.06 7.49 -6.20
N PHE A 103 -7.17 8.14 -5.86
CA PHE A 103 -7.26 9.06 -4.74
C PHE A 103 -8.23 8.49 -3.70
N LEU A 104 -7.83 8.53 -2.42
CA LEU A 104 -8.69 8.14 -1.30
C LEU A 104 -8.83 9.31 -0.32
N GLU A 105 -10.06 9.55 0.14
CA GLU A 105 -10.30 10.52 1.21
C GLU A 105 -9.71 10.01 2.53
N LEU A 106 -9.05 10.90 3.26
CA LEU A 106 -8.54 10.65 4.60
C LEU A 106 -9.48 11.25 5.64
N ARG A 107 -9.74 10.48 6.69
CA ARG A 107 -10.48 10.92 7.87
C ARG A 107 -9.56 11.39 8.99
N GLY A 108 -8.26 11.10 8.89
CA GLY A 108 -7.28 11.34 9.95
C GLY A 108 -7.41 10.33 11.10
N ILE A 109 -8.06 9.20 10.85
CA ILE A 109 -8.28 8.13 11.83
C ILE A 109 -7.57 6.90 11.28
N GLY A 110 -6.40 6.56 11.82
CA GLY A 110 -5.50 5.56 11.24
C GLY A 110 -6.16 4.20 11.03
N ALA A 111 -6.97 3.73 11.99
CA ALA A 111 -7.73 2.50 11.85
C ALA A 111 -8.74 2.51 10.68
N VAL A 112 -9.39 3.64 10.42
CA VAL A 112 -10.39 3.77 9.33
C VAL A 112 -9.67 3.93 7.98
N ASP A 113 -8.72 4.86 7.92
CA ASP A 113 -7.95 5.16 6.72
C ASP A 113 -7.12 3.95 6.29
N GLY A 114 -6.47 3.30 7.25
CA GLY A 114 -5.66 2.10 7.06
C GLY A 114 -6.47 0.94 6.52
N ALA A 115 -7.66 0.73 7.03
CA ALA A 115 -8.50 -0.35 6.55
C ALA A 115 -9.12 -0.05 5.16
N ASN A 116 -9.35 1.22 4.81
CA ASN A 116 -9.74 1.60 3.45
C ASN A 116 -8.58 1.46 2.43
N LEU A 117 -7.36 1.81 2.85
CA LEU A 117 -6.14 1.58 2.07
C LEU A 117 -5.89 0.09 1.87
N ALA A 118 -5.98 -0.72 2.93
CA ALA A 118 -5.83 -2.17 2.87
C ALA A 118 -6.83 -2.82 1.90
N ASP A 119 -8.10 -2.41 1.94
CA ASP A 119 -9.11 -2.89 0.97
C ASP A 119 -8.75 -2.53 -0.47
N THR A 120 -8.21 -1.33 -0.68
CA THR A 120 -7.82 -0.85 -2.00
C THR A 120 -6.62 -1.63 -2.53
N PHE A 121 -5.59 -1.82 -1.71
CA PHE A 121 -4.42 -2.64 -2.06
C PHE A 121 -4.78 -4.11 -2.27
N ALA A 122 -5.70 -4.67 -1.48
CA ALA A 122 -6.14 -6.05 -1.65
C ALA A 122 -6.77 -6.28 -3.03
N ARG A 123 -7.54 -5.30 -3.52
CA ARG A 123 -8.10 -5.34 -4.88
C ARG A 123 -7.04 -5.21 -5.97
N ILE A 124 -6.07 -4.31 -5.78
CA ILE A 124 -4.96 -4.13 -6.74
C ILE A 124 -4.12 -5.40 -6.85
N LEU A 125 -3.76 -5.99 -5.71
CA LEU A 125 -2.91 -7.18 -5.63
C LEU A 125 -3.69 -8.50 -5.81
N GLY A 126 -5.01 -8.44 -5.99
CA GLY A 126 -5.84 -9.63 -6.14
C GLY A 126 -5.79 -10.60 -4.95
N VAL A 127 -5.63 -10.09 -3.72
CA VAL A 127 -5.60 -10.88 -2.48
C VAL A 127 -6.83 -10.61 -1.62
N THR A 128 -7.08 -11.48 -0.62
CA THR A 128 -8.22 -11.29 0.29
C THR A 128 -7.94 -10.17 1.28
N SER A 129 -8.87 -9.23 1.42
CA SER A 129 -8.78 -8.19 2.44
C SER A 129 -8.95 -8.79 3.85
N PRO A 130 -8.19 -8.31 4.86
CA PRO A 130 -8.36 -8.70 6.26
C PRO A 130 -9.78 -8.46 6.81
N ARG A 131 -10.52 -7.48 6.26
CA ARG A 131 -11.91 -7.22 6.64
C ARG A 131 -12.84 -8.38 6.30
N VAL A 132 -12.58 -9.11 5.22
CA VAL A 132 -13.41 -10.24 4.76
C VAL A 132 -13.24 -11.46 5.67
N THR A 133 -12.06 -11.65 6.25
CA THR A 133 -11.77 -12.76 7.17
C THR A 133 -12.53 -12.63 8.50
N GLN A 134 -12.84 -11.40 8.94
CA GLN A 134 -13.60 -11.18 10.18
C GLN A 134 -15.11 -11.42 10.05
N THR A 135 -15.66 -11.48 8.84
CA THR A 135 -17.10 -11.70 8.61
C THR A 135 -17.50 -13.18 8.55
N HIS A 136 -16.53 -14.11 8.55
CA HIS A 136 -16.78 -15.55 8.62
C HIS A 136 -16.30 -16.15 9.95
N GLN A 137 -16.96 -15.78 11.05
CA GLN A 137 -17.10 -16.70 12.19
C GLN A 137 -18.45 -17.42 12.05
N PRO A 138 -18.50 -18.68 11.55
CA PRO A 138 -19.70 -19.49 11.71
C PRO A 138 -19.84 -19.85 13.19
N GLY A 139 -20.96 -19.42 13.77
CA GLY A 139 -21.58 -19.80 15.04
C GLY A 139 -20.75 -20.61 16.05
N ARG A 140 -20.48 -19.98 17.20
CA ARG A 140 -20.55 -20.72 18.47
C ARG A 140 -21.99 -21.19 18.64
N VAL A 141 -22.20 -22.50 18.56
CA VAL A 141 -23.37 -23.15 19.14
C VAL A 141 -22.96 -23.56 20.56
N GLU A 142 -23.76 -23.14 21.53
CA GLU A 142 -23.68 -23.51 22.94
C GLU A 142 -23.85 -25.01 23.17
#